data_AF-A0A672JC44-F1
#
_entry.id   AF-A0A672JC44-F1
#
_cell.length_a   1.000
_cell.length_b   1.000
_cell.length_c   1.000
_cell.angle_alpha   90.00
_cell.angle_beta   90.00
_cell.angle_gamma   90.00
#
_symmetry.space_group_name_H-M   'P 1'
#
loop_
_entity.id
_entity.type
_entity.pdbx_description
1 polymer ?
#
loop_
_entity_poly.entity_id
_entity_poly.type
_entity_poly.pdbx_seq_one_letter_code
_entity_poly.pdbx_strand_id
1 'polypeptide(L)'
;MKFSLLLSLNALFVPVPSGCHQTGKSAVETDRPLCRKEDMWVDFQKLGWGQWIIYPKQFNAYLCRGNCPTPVDEKFTPTNHAYIQSMLKLHHSDRVPPLSCVPTRLSPLSTLYYEKGKIVMKHHDNMVVEECGCH
;
A
#
# COMPACT_ATOMS: atom_id res chain seq x y z
N MET A 1 10.55 18.14 1.03
CA MET A 1 9.81 18.49 -0.18
C MET A 1 10.49 17.91 -1.44
N LYS A 2 10.69 16.57 -1.49
CA LYS A 2 11.14 15.86 -2.71
C LYS A 2 10.35 14.58 -2.93
N PHE A 3 10.09 13.78 -1.89
CA PHE A 3 9.09 12.70 -1.98
C PHE A 3 7.65 13.20 -2.20
N SER A 4 7.28 14.33 -1.58
CA SER A 4 5.94 14.92 -1.78
C SER A 4 5.81 15.79 -3.05
N LEU A 5 6.92 16.18 -3.69
CA LEU A 5 6.90 16.96 -4.95
C LEU A 5 7.14 16.12 -6.21
N LEU A 6 7.59 14.87 -6.05
CA LEU A 6 7.65 13.91 -7.16
C LEU A 6 6.27 13.50 -7.68
N LEU A 7 5.19 13.81 -6.95
CA LEU A 7 3.81 13.74 -7.45
C LEU A 7 3.39 14.93 -8.32
N SER A 8 4.19 16.02 -8.38
CA SER A 8 3.77 17.28 -9.01
C SER A 8 4.66 17.75 -10.16
N LEU A 9 5.93 17.33 -10.25
CA LEU A 9 6.84 17.74 -11.31
C LEU A 9 7.74 16.59 -11.79
N ASN A 10 7.12 15.65 -12.50
CA ASN A 10 7.65 14.97 -13.69
C ASN A 10 6.65 13.87 -14.07
N ALA A 11 5.51 14.28 -14.60
CA ALA A 11 4.68 13.44 -15.44
C ALA A 11 5.38 13.23 -16.79
N LEU A 12 6.52 12.53 -16.78
CA LEU A 12 7.02 11.85 -17.96
C LEU A 12 6.70 10.37 -17.74
N PHE A 13 5.53 9.99 -18.26
CA PHE A 13 5.14 8.64 -18.67
C PHE A 13 6.08 7.54 -18.14
N VAL A 14 5.89 7.13 -16.89
CA VAL A 14 6.15 5.73 -16.56
C VAL A 14 4.98 4.99 -17.20
N PRO A 15 5.19 4.14 -18.21
CA PRO A 15 4.12 3.31 -18.71
C PRO A 15 3.72 2.39 -17.55
N VAL A 16 2.60 2.71 -16.91
CA VAL A 16 1.82 1.70 -16.20
C VAL A 16 1.58 0.61 -17.24
N PRO A 17 1.98 -0.66 -17.03
CA PRO A 17 1.66 -1.70 -17.98
C PRO A 17 0.14 -1.74 -18.13
N SER A 18 -0.34 -1.33 -19.30
CA SER A 18 -1.74 -1.38 -19.73
C SER A 18 -2.15 -2.85 -19.86
N GLY A 19 -2.51 -3.44 -18.72
CA GLY A 19 -2.82 -4.85 -18.58
C GLY A 19 -3.73 -5.13 -17.41
N CYS A 20 -4.80 -4.34 -17.25
CA CYS A 20 -6.00 -4.77 -16.54
C CYS A 20 -7.23 -4.33 -17.33
N HIS A 21 -7.49 -5.05 -18.42
CA HIS A 21 -8.78 -5.05 -19.08
C HIS A 21 -9.73 -5.89 -18.20
N GLN A 22 -10.52 -5.26 -17.35
CA GLN A 22 -11.57 -5.96 -16.60
C GLN A 22 -12.79 -6.15 -17.49
N THR A 23 -12.80 -7.25 -18.23
CA THR A 23 -14.05 -7.83 -18.75
C THR A 23 -14.52 -8.88 -17.75
N GLY A 24 -15.71 -8.66 -17.18
CA GLY A 24 -16.19 -9.32 -15.98
C GLY A 24 -16.39 -10.83 -16.06
N LYS A 25 -16.40 -11.42 -14.86
CA LYS A 25 -17.24 -12.52 -14.39
C LYS A 25 -16.97 -12.67 -12.89
N SER A 26 -18.02 -12.71 -12.07
CA SER A 26 -17.95 -13.08 -10.65
C SER A 26 -17.27 -14.45 -10.52
N ALA A 27 -15.97 -14.44 -10.28
CA ALA A 27 -15.24 -15.62 -9.85
C ALA A 27 -15.34 -15.64 -8.33
N VAL A 28 -15.88 -16.74 -7.81
CA VAL A 28 -16.08 -17.03 -6.39
C VAL A 28 -14.81 -16.65 -5.61
N GLU A 29 -14.98 -15.71 -4.68
CA GLU A 29 -13.95 -15.19 -3.80
C GLU A 29 -13.69 -16.19 -2.65
N THR A 30 -13.14 -17.36 -2.98
CA THR A 30 -12.94 -18.46 -1.99
C THR A 30 -11.49 -18.87 -1.77
N ASP A 31 -10.49 -18.19 -2.33
CA ASP A 31 -9.09 -18.56 -2.05
C ASP A 31 -8.12 -17.37 -2.08
N ARG A 32 -8.50 -16.25 -1.48
CA ARG A 32 -7.52 -15.23 -1.10
C ARG A 32 -7.24 -15.36 0.40
N PRO A 33 -5.97 -15.32 0.83
CA PRO A 33 -5.62 -15.36 2.24
C PRO A 33 -6.30 -14.20 2.98
N LEU A 34 -6.50 -14.36 4.29
CA LEU A 34 -6.99 -13.28 5.14
C LEU A 34 -6.01 -12.10 5.13
N CYS A 35 -6.53 -10.89 5.39
CA CYS A 35 -5.78 -9.65 5.40
C CYS A 35 -4.47 -9.77 6.20
N ARG A 36 -3.35 -9.54 5.52
CA ARG A 36 -2.00 -9.69 6.09
C ARG A 36 -1.00 -8.79 5.37
N LYS A 37 0.14 -8.60 6.03
CA LYS A 37 1.32 -7.97 5.44
C LYS A 37 2.03 -8.95 4.52
N GLU A 38 2.33 -8.53 3.30
CA GLU A 38 3.11 -9.29 2.32
C GLU A 38 4.30 -8.47 1.83
N ASP A 39 5.32 -9.14 1.30
CA ASP A 39 6.52 -8.49 0.78
C ASP A 39 6.22 -7.62 -0.45
N MET A 40 6.77 -6.41 -0.45
CA MET A 40 6.76 -5.48 -1.58
C MET A 40 8.14 -4.87 -1.74
N TRP A 41 8.98 -5.52 -2.53
CA TRP A 41 10.33 -5.03 -2.79
C TRP A 41 10.31 -3.84 -3.74
N VAL A 42 10.77 -2.69 -3.25
CA VAL A 42 10.94 -1.46 -4.02
C VAL A 42 12.41 -1.31 -4.36
N ASP A 43 12.70 -1.25 -5.66
CA ASP A 43 14.04 -1.03 -6.21
C ASP A 43 14.10 0.36 -6.84
N PHE A 44 14.87 1.27 -6.24
CA PHE A 44 14.98 2.63 -6.72
C PHE A 44 15.71 2.74 -8.06
N GLN A 45 16.53 1.75 -8.45
CA GLN A 45 17.13 1.75 -9.79
C GLN A 45 16.05 1.51 -10.85
N LYS A 46 15.14 0.57 -10.62
CA LYS A 46 14.02 0.26 -11.53
C LYS A 46 13.02 1.41 -11.65
N LEU A 47 12.93 2.26 -10.62
CA LEU A 47 12.12 3.48 -10.63
C LEU A 47 12.81 4.69 -11.28
N GLY A 48 14.05 4.53 -11.76
CA GLY A 48 14.85 5.64 -12.33
C GLY A 48 15.40 6.60 -11.28
N TRP A 49 15.35 6.24 -10.00
CA TRP A 49 15.81 7.06 -8.87
C TRP A 49 17.20 6.68 -8.36
N GLY A 50 17.76 5.58 -8.88
CA GLY A 50 19.04 5.03 -8.44
C GLY A 50 20.26 5.94 -8.65
N GLN A 51 20.16 6.95 -9.52
CA GLN A 51 21.23 7.92 -9.78
C GLN A 51 21.40 8.95 -8.66
N TRP A 52 20.31 9.34 -7.99
CA TRP A 52 20.35 10.32 -6.91
C TRP A 52 20.24 9.69 -5.53
N ILE A 53 19.55 8.56 -5.37
CA ILE A 53 19.51 7.80 -4.10
C ILE A 53 20.79 6.98 -3.96
N ILE A 54 21.56 7.24 -2.90
CA ILE A 54 22.78 6.49 -2.55
C ILE A 54 22.40 5.23 -1.76
N TYR A 55 21.56 5.36 -0.73
CA TYR A 55 21.13 4.25 0.13
C TYR A 55 19.72 4.47 0.71
N PRO A 56 18.92 3.41 0.93
CA PRO A 56 19.12 2.08 0.38
C PRO A 56 18.88 2.07 -1.14
N LYS A 57 19.43 1.09 -1.87
CA LYS A 57 19.12 0.92 -3.30
C LYS A 57 17.82 0.16 -3.52
N GLN A 58 17.53 -0.76 -2.61
CA GLN A 58 16.30 -1.53 -2.55
C GLN A 58 15.87 -1.66 -1.09
N PHE A 59 14.57 -1.67 -0.82
CA PHE A 59 14.02 -1.96 0.49
C PHE A 59 12.68 -2.69 0.34
N ASN A 60 12.28 -3.43 1.38
CA ASN A 60 10.95 -4.01 1.42
C ASN A 60 9.99 -3.00 2.05
N ALA A 61 9.13 -2.41 1.22
CA ALA A 61 8.10 -1.49 1.68
C ALA A 61 6.92 -2.22 2.31
N TYR A 62 6.79 -3.52 2.02
CA TYR A 62 5.61 -4.35 2.29
C TYR A 62 4.31 -3.78 1.70
N LEU A 63 3.29 -4.62 1.59
CA LEU A 63 1.95 -4.21 1.19
C LEU A 63 0.90 -5.00 1.99
N CYS A 64 -0.27 -4.40 2.21
CA CYS A 64 -1.40 -5.11 2.80
C CYS A 64 -2.22 -5.79 1.71
N ARG A 65 -2.41 -7.10 1.85
CA ARG A 65 -3.18 -7.91 0.90
C ARG A 65 -4.03 -8.93 1.62
N GLY A 66 -5.13 -9.31 0.97
CA GLY A 66 -5.99 -10.37 1.42
C GLY A 66 -7.40 -9.88 1.66
N ASN A 67 -8.23 -10.82 2.10
CA ASN A 67 -9.65 -10.58 2.29
C ASN A 67 -9.95 -10.25 3.75
N CYS A 68 -10.88 -9.32 3.95
CA CYS A 68 -11.42 -8.99 5.25
C CYS A 68 -12.66 -9.85 5.53
N PRO A 69 -12.69 -10.62 6.63
CA PRO A 69 -13.84 -11.45 6.95
C PRO A 69 -15.08 -10.59 7.23
N THR A 70 -16.25 -11.17 6.97
CA THR A 70 -17.55 -10.54 7.24
C THR A 70 -18.37 -11.48 8.14
N PRO A 71 -18.70 -11.09 9.38
CA PRO A 71 -18.29 -9.86 10.05
C PRO A 71 -16.79 -9.86 10.38
N VAL A 72 -16.22 -8.68 10.58
CA VAL A 72 -14.79 -8.53 10.87
C VAL A 72 -14.48 -8.85 12.34
N ASP A 73 -13.35 -9.51 12.59
CA ASP A 73 -12.83 -9.82 13.93
C ASP A 73 -11.89 -8.69 14.41
N GLU A 74 -11.87 -8.42 15.72
CA GLU A 74 -10.95 -7.50 16.40
C GLU A 74 -9.47 -7.74 16.06
N LYS A 75 -9.10 -8.98 15.70
CA LYS A 75 -7.74 -9.33 15.23
C LYS A 75 -7.27 -8.50 14.03
N PHE A 76 -8.20 -7.94 13.24
CA PHE A 76 -7.91 -7.08 12.08
C PHE A 76 -8.01 -5.59 12.41
N THR A 77 -8.02 -5.24 13.71
CA THR A 77 -8.04 -3.87 14.25
C THR A 77 -9.03 -2.93 13.54
N PRO A 78 -10.31 -3.34 13.35
CA PRO A 78 -11.28 -2.52 12.65
C PRO A 78 -11.59 -1.24 13.43
N THR A 79 -11.96 -0.18 12.72
CA THR A 79 -12.64 0.96 13.37
C THR A 79 -14.09 0.58 13.69
N ASN A 80 -14.75 1.33 14.58
CA ASN A 80 -16.19 1.19 14.80
C ASN A 80 -17.00 1.29 13.49
N HIS A 81 -16.60 2.18 12.58
CA HIS A 81 -17.22 2.30 11.26
C HIS A 81 -17.06 1.01 10.44
N ALA A 82 -15.84 0.46 10.39
CA ALA A 82 -15.55 -0.79 9.69
C ALA A 82 -16.32 -1.98 10.29
N TYR A 83 -16.41 -2.06 11.61
CA TYR A 83 -17.19 -3.08 12.29
C TYR A 83 -18.67 -3.00 11.90
N ILE A 84 -19.28 -1.82 11.98
CA ILE A 84 -20.68 -1.59 11.57
C ILE A 84 -20.89 -1.87 10.08
N GLN A 85 -19.96 -1.46 9.21
CA GLN A 85 -20.02 -1.75 7.77
C GLN A 85 -19.96 -3.26 7.51
N SER A 86 -19.14 -4.02 8.25
CA SER A 86 -19.10 -5.48 8.15
C SER A 86 -20.43 -6.14 8.58
N MET A 87 -21.06 -5.62 9.63
CA MET A 87 -22.38 -6.08 10.06
C MET A 87 -23.45 -5.75 9.00
N LEU A 88 -23.39 -4.56 8.41
CA LEU A 88 -24.29 -4.17 7.32
C LEU A 88 -24.06 -5.02 6.07
N LYS A 89 -22.80 -5.38 5.76
CA LYS A 89 -22.47 -6.29 4.67
C LYS A 89 -23.04 -7.69 4.88
N LEU A 90 -23.01 -8.19 6.12
CA LEU A 90 -23.55 -9.50 6.50
C LEU A 90 -25.06 -9.59 6.26
N HIS A 91 -25.81 -8.53 6.60
CA HIS A 91 -27.28 -8.54 6.51
C HIS A 91 -27.82 -7.94 5.20
N HIS A 92 -27.10 -7.01 4.57
CA HIS A 92 -27.51 -6.26 3.38
C HIS A 92 -26.34 -6.12 2.39
N SER A 93 -25.93 -7.25 1.81
CA SER A 93 -24.72 -7.39 0.96
C SER A 93 -24.61 -6.38 -0.18
N ASP A 94 -25.74 -5.92 -0.71
CA ASP A 94 -25.79 -5.08 -1.92
C ASP A 94 -25.71 -3.59 -1.61
N ARG A 95 -25.82 -3.21 -0.33
CA ARG A 95 -25.81 -1.79 0.09
C ARG A 95 -24.43 -1.25 0.37
N VAL A 96 -23.48 -2.12 0.72
CA VAL A 96 -22.12 -1.72 1.11
C VAL A 96 -21.06 -2.62 0.49
N PRO A 97 -19.87 -2.07 0.17
CA PRO A 97 -18.73 -2.89 -0.23
C PRO A 97 -18.17 -3.68 0.97
N PRO A 98 -17.43 -4.77 0.71
CA PRO A 98 -16.60 -5.39 1.76
C PRO A 98 -15.53 -4.41 2.27
N LEU A 99 -15.00 -4.67 3.46
CA LEU A 99 -13.87 -3.90 4.00
C LEU A 99 -12.60 -4.09 3.17
N SER A 100 -11.73 -3.09 3.19
CA SER A 100 -10.44 -3.13 2.49
C SER A 100 -9.31 -3.49 3.45
N CYS A 101 -8.39 -4.36 2.99
CA CYS A 101 -7.16 -4.65 3.71
C CYS A 101 -6.13 -3.54 3.45
N VAL A 102 -5.83 -2.73 4.47
CA VAL A 102 -5.02 -1.51 4.33
C VAL A 102 -3.96 -1.39 5.44
N PRO A 103 -2.88 -0.62 5.23
CA PRO A 103 -1.90 -0.31 6.28
C PRO A 103 -2.54 0.46 7.44
N THR A 104 -2.29 0.00 8.66
CA THR A 104 -2.77 0.65 9.90
C THR A 104 -1.65 1.31 10.67
N ARG A 105 -0.42 0.79 10.52
CA ARG A 105 0.80 1.42 11.01
C ARG A 105 1.87 1.41 9.93
N LEU A 106 2.52 2.55 9.77
CA LEU A 106 3.67 2.68 8.87
C LEU A 106 4.88 3.25 9.63
N SER A 107 6.07 2.85 9.21
CA SER A 107 7.34 3.34 9.74
C SER A 107 8.09 4.19 8.69
N PRO A 108 9.01 5.07 9.14
CA PRO A 108 9.78 5.88 8.23
C PRO A 108 10.93 5.09 7.58
N LEU A 109 11.30 5.50 6.36
CA LEU A 109 12.52 5.04 5.69
C LEU A 109 13.60 6.13 5.74
N SER A 110 14.78 5.77 6.25
CA SER A 110 15.98 6.61 6.18
C SER A 110 16.62 6.49 4.81
N THR A 111 16.78 7.61 4.11
CA THR A 111 17.43 7.65 2.80
C THR A 111 18.65 8.57 2.83
N LEU A 112 19.68 8.17 2.10
CA LEU A 112 20.88 8.94 1.81
C LEU A 112 20.87 9.27 0.31
N TYR A 113 20.92 10.54 -0.07
CA TYR A 113 20.87 10.93 -1.48
C TYR A 113 21.65 12.22 -1.76
N TYR A 114 21.96 12.43 -3.04
CA TYR A 114 22.59 13.67 -3.51
C TYR A 114 21.55 14.78 -3.70
N GLU A 115 21.81 15.93 -3.10
CA GLU A 115 21.02 17.14 -3.27
C GLU A 115 21.93 18.36 -3.37
N LYS A 116 21.82 19.10 -4.49
CA LYS A 116 22.58 20.34 -4.74
C LYS A 116 24.10 20.18 -4.50
N GLY A 117 24.66 19.06 -4.97
CA GLY A 117 26.09 18.74 -4.83
C GLY A 117 26.51 18.28 -3.43
N LYS A 118 25.57 18.09 -2.50
CA LYS A 118 25.84 17.60 -1.14
C LYS A 118 25.15 16.27 -0.89
N ILE A 119 25.73 15.45 -0.02
CA ILE A 119 25.11 14.23 0.48
C ILE A 119 24.21 14.60 1.66
N VAL A 120 22.94 14.21 1.59
CA VAL A 120 21.93 14.49 2.62
C VAL A 120 21.30 13.19 3.10
N MET A 121 21.18 13.05 4.42
CA MET A 121 20.40 11.99 5.05
C MET A 121 19.03 12.55 5.46
N LYS A 122 17.96 11.82 5.17
CA LYS A 122 16.59 12.23 5.52
C LYS A 122 15.71 11.03 5.84
N HIS A 123 14.89 11.18 6.88
CA HIS A 123 13.80 10.26 7.20
C HIS A 123 12.54 10.66 6.44
N HIS A 124 11.93 9.67 5.78
CA HIS A 124 10.68 9.80 5.05
C HIS A 124 9.61 8.98 5.75
N ASP A 125 8.63 9.66 6.33
CA ASP A 125 7.53 9.01 7.04
C ASP A 125 6.64 8.21 6.09
N ASN A 126 5.95 7.21 6.65
CA ASN A 126 4.95 6.40 5.96
C ASN A 126 5.47 5.64 4.73
N MET A 127 6.69 5.11 4.80
CA MET A 127 7.34 4.43 3.68
C MET A 127 7.31 2.91 3.75
N VAL A 128 7.18 2.33 4.95
CA VAL A 128 7.22 0.89 5.19
C VAL A 128 5.99 0.48 5.99
N VAL A 129 5.23 -0.51 5.52
CA VAL A 129 4.08 -1.05 6.24
C VAL A 129 4.57 -1.90 7.41
N GLU A 130 4.10 -1.57 8.61
CA GLU A 130 4.37 -2.35 9.81
C GLU A 130 3.23 -3.32 10.11
N GLU A 131 1.98 -2.82 10.01
CA GLU A 131 0.77 -3.54 10.37
C GLU A 131 -0.34 -3.31 9.34
N CYS A 132 -1.19 -4.32 9.17
CA CYS A 132 -2.34 -4.30 8.29
C CYS A 132 -3.62 -4.52 9.10
N GLY A 133 -4.73 -3.96 8.63
CA GLY A 133 -6.05 -4.13 9.21
C GLY A 133 -7.15 -3.97 8.18
N CYS A 134 -8.39 -4.14 8.64
CA CYS A 134 -9.59 -4.12 7.82
C CYS A 134 -10.41 -2.86 8.10
N HIS A 135 -10.48 -1.95 7.12
CA HIS A 135 -11.11 -0.63 7.25
C HIS A 135 -12.09 -0.33 6.13
#